data_AF-A0A1Q7QHC7-F1
#
_entry.id   AF-A0A1Q7QHC7-F1
#
_cell.length_a   1.000
_cell.length_b   1.000
_cell.length_c   1.000
_cell.angle_alpha   90.00
_cell.angle_beta   90.00
_cell.angle_gamma   90.00
#
_symmetry.space_group_name_H-M   'P 1'
#
loop_
_entity.id
_entity.type
_entity.pdbx_description
1 polymer ?
#
loop_
_entity_poly.entity_id
_entity_poly.type
_entity_poly.pdbx_seq_one_letter_code
_entity_poly.pdbx_strand_id
1 'polypeptide(L)'
;MFVRDGILITALWNQGITVWDIGGAGAGTVANPIPLGSVVTVGGKAHNVWWFHNGVTGEKRYVFVGEEGPGSVGASSSGDVHVVDVSNFTAPREVAFFHLGGAGSHNFSVDENRGILYAAYYNGGVRAIDITGDLSSCDAANKSSDGRCDLAKMGRELAHGLGDVGPVYVWGVQLVGPSLYASDMLNGIWKLAPASLPPD
;
A
#
# COMPACT_ATOMS: atom_id res chain seq x y z
N MET A 1 6.82 -2.99 -8.85
CA MET A 1 6.02 -4.00 -9.57
C MET A 1 5.69 -5.15 -8.63
N PHE A 2 4.65 -5.93 -8.92
CA PHE A 2 4.27 -7.12 -8.16
C PHE A 2 3.86 -8.24 -9.12
N VAL A 3 4.25 -9.48 -8.84
CA VAL A 3 3.92 -10.65 -9.70
C VAL A 3 3.39 -11.77 -8.82
N ARG A 4 2.20 -12.28 -9.17
CA ARG A 4 1.58 -13.42 -8.49
C ARG A 4 0.52 -14.05 -9.40
N ASP A 5 0.36 -15.37 -9.34
CA ASP A 5 -0.68 -16.12 -10.07
C ASP A 5 -0.75 -15.82 -11.58
N GLY A 6 0.38 -15.58 -12.22
CA GLY A 6 0.42 -15.23 -13.65
C GLY A 6 -0.12 -13.84 -13.98
N ILE A 7 -0.29 -12.98 -12.98
CA ILE A 7 -0.64 -11.56 -13.09
C ILE A 7 0.57 -10.72 -12.69
N LEU A 8 0.92 -9.75 -13.54
CA LEU A 8 1.92 -8.72 -13.27
C LEU A 8 1.21 -7.38 -13.06
N ILE A 9 1.58 -6.66 -12.01
CA ILE A 9 1.13 -5.29 -11.75
C ILE A 9 2.34 -4.36 -11.76
N THR A 10 2.34 -3.40 -12.67
CA THR A 10 3.41 -2.40 -12.79
C THR A 10 2.95 -1.07 -12.24
N ALA A 11 3.74 -0.47 -11.34
CA ALA A 11 3.66 0.95 -11.02
C ALA A 11 4.48 1.73 -12.06
N LEU A 12 3.85 2.70 -12.71
CA LEU A 12 4.36 3.43 -13.86
C LEU A 12 4.36 4.95 -13.59
N TRP A 13 4.72 5.35 -12.36
CA TRP A 13 4.75 6.75 -11.93
C TRP A 13 3.40 7.45 -12.20
N ASN A 14 3.41 8.47 -13.05
CA ASN A 14 2.24 9.31 -13.34
C ASN A 14 1.24 8.64 -14.29
N GLN A 15 1.55 7.44 -14.79
CA GLN A 15 0.57 6.58 -15.48
C GLN A 15 -0.15 5.63 -14.51
N GLY A 16 0.12 5.73 -13.20
CA GLY A 16 -0.50 4.90 -12.17
C GLY A 16 -0.08 3.44 -12.25
N ILE A 17 -1.05 2.52 -12.22
CA ILE A 17 -0.78 1.10 -12.35
C ILE A 17 -1.37 0.50 -13.63
N THR A 18 -0.74 -0.55 -14.11
CA THR A 18 -1.29 -1.42 -15.16
C THR A 18 -1.23 -2.87 -14.69
N VAL A 19 -2.35 -3.58 -14.87
CA VAL A 19 -2.49 -5.01 -14.62
C VAL A 19 -2.27 -5.73 -15.95
N TRP A 20 -1.40 -6.73 -15.95
CA TRP A 20 -0.99 -7.51 -17.11
C TRP A 20 -1.25 -8.98 -16.86
N ASP A 21 -1.79 -9.66 -17.87
CA ASP A 21 -1.78 -11.11 -17.94
C ASP A 21 -0.43 -11.58 -18.50
N ILE A 22 0.27 -12.40 -17.72
CA ILE A 22 1.51 -13.06 -18.11
C ILE A 22 1.38 -14.60 -18.07
N GLY A 23 0.14 -15.11 -18.06
CA GLY A 23 -0.19 -16.53 -18.02
C GLY A 23 -1.23 -16.91 -16.97
N GLY A 24 -1.86 -15.94 -16.31
CA GLY A 24 -2.84 -16.13 -15.24
C GLY A 24 -4.30 -15.99 -15.67
N ALA A 25 -4.58 -15.18 -16.71
CA ALA A 25 -5.93 -14.94 -17.23
C ALA A 25 -6.20 -15.61 -18.59
N GLY A 26 -5.21 -16.31 -19.16
CA GLY A 26 -5.35 -17.18 -20.33
C GLY A 26 -5.16 -16.50 -21.69
N ALA A 27 -4.86 -15.20 -21.73
CA ALA A 27 -4.61 -14.44 -22.96
C ALA A 27 -3.12 -14.11 -23.15
N GLY A 28 -2.40 -13.87 -22.07
CA GLY A 28 -0.98 -13.47 -22.07
C GLY A 28 -0.01 -14.56 -21.64
N THR A 29 1.28 -14.29 -21.83
CA THR A 29 2.39 -15.13 -21.37
C THR A 29 3.55 -14.23 -20.92
N VAL A 30 4.56 -14.74 -20.21
CA VAL A 30 5.77 -13.97 -19.87
C VAL A 30 6.46 -13.40 -21.12
N ALA A 31 6.50 -14.17 -22.22
CA ALA A 31 7.13 -13.74 -23.48
C ALA A 31 6.24 -12.79 -24.30
N ASN A 32 4.93 -12.78 -24.05
CA ASN A 32 3.94 -11.92 -24.70
C ASN A 32 2.91 -11.45 -23.67
N PRO A 33 3.27 -10.49 -22.80
CA PRO A 33 2.39 -9.98 -21.77
C PRO A 33 1.24 -9.18 -22.40
N ILE A 34 0.01 -9.37 -21.89
CA ILE A 34 -1.18 -8.68 -22.41
C ILE A 34 -1.73 -7.74 -21.33
N PRO A 35 -1.87 -6.42 -21.60
CA PRO A 35 -2.48 -5.52 -20.63
C PRO A 35 -3.97 -5.85 -20.47
N LEU A 36 -4.41 -5.95 -19.22
CA LEU A 36 -5.82 -6.18 -18.88
C LEU A 36 -6.55 -4.87 -18.59
N GLY A 37 -5.92 -3.97 -17.84
CA GLY A 37 -6.49 -2.68 -17.49
C GLY A 37 -5.51 -1.81 -16.71
N SER A 38 -5.84 -0.53 -16.57
CA SER A 38 -4.99 0.48 -15.93
C SER A 38 -5.81 1.51 -15.18
N VAL A 39 -5.23 2.09 -14.13
CA VAL A 39 -5.80 3.23 -13.41
C VAL A 39 -4.68 4.20 -13.02
N VAL A 40 -4.93 5.49 -13.25
CA VAL A 40 -4.07 6.57 -12.75
C VAL A 40 -4.54 6.91 -11.34
N THR A 41 -3.70 6.65 -10.34
CA THR A 41 -4.00 7.02 -8.95
C THR A 41 -4.03 8.54 -8.79
N VAL A 42 -4.88 9.05 -7.90
CA VAL A 42 -4.89 10.47 -7.52
C VAL A 42 -3.49 10.85 -7.01
N GLY A 43 -2.99 12.01 -7.45
CA GLY A 43 -1.62 12.45 -7.14
C GLY A 43 -0.53 11.84 -8.03
N GLY A 44 -0.83 10.76 -8.76
CA GLY A 44 0.09 10.05 -9.64
C GLY A 44 1.19 9.36 -8.87
N LYS A 45 2.43 9.43 -9.39
CA LYS A 45 3.67 9.01 -8.70
C LYS A 45 3.61 7.63 -8.04
N ALA A 46 2.92 6.70 -8.69
CA ALA A 46 2.85 5.32 -8.27
C ALA A 46 4.26 4.71 -8.30
N HIS A 47 4.76 4.34 -7.13
CA HIS A 47 6.11 3.84 -6.90
C HIS A 47 6.10 2.35 -6.53
N ASN A 48 5.37 2.00 -5.47
CA ASN A 48 5.28 0.64 -4.93
C ASN A 48 3.90 0.03 -5.20
N VAL A 49 3.82 -1.29 -5.32
CA VAL A 49 2.55 -2.03 -5.44
C VAL A 49 2.58 -3.34 -4.67
N TRP A 50 1.45 -3.71 -4.05
CA TRP A 50 1.21 -5.02 -3.45
C TRP A 50 -0.20 -5.50 -3.76
N TRP A 51 -0.34 -6.67 -4.39
CA TRP A 51 -1.66 -7.29 -4.62
C TRP A 51 -2.03 -8.18 -3.45
N PHE A 52 -2.99 -7.72 -2.65
CA PHE A 52 -3.39 -8.37 -1.41
C PHE A 52 -4.30 -9.56 -1.70
N HIS A 53 -3.86 -10.73 -1.24
CA HIS A 53 -4.68 -11.91 -1.15
C HIS A 53 -5.06 -12.11 0.31
N ASN A 54 -6.33 -11.93 0.64
CA ASN A 54 -6.80 -12.10 1.99
C ASN A 54 -6.61 -13.56 2.43
N GLY A 55 -5.76 -13.79 3.43
CA GLY A 55 -5.44 -15.14 3.92
C GLY A 55 -6.59 -15.83 4.66
N VAL A 56 -7.61 -15.07 5.08
CA VAL A 56 -8.79 -15.59 5.79
C VAL A 56 -9.93 -15.87 4.82
N THR A 57 -10.26 -14.92 3.94
CA THR A 57 -11.43 -15.03 3.04
C THR A 57 -11.08 -15.55 1.65
N GLY A 58 -9.79 -15.54 1.27
CA GLY A 58 -9.33 -15.87 -0.09
C GLY A 58 -9.57 -14.77 -1.13
N GLU A 59 -10.11 -13.62 -0.71
CA GLU A 59 -10.40 -12.48 -1.59
C GLU A 59 -9.11 -11.89 -2.20
N LYS A 60 -9.17 -11.54 -3.49
CA LYS A 60 -8.04 -10.95 -4.25
C LYS A 60 -8.39 -9.56 -4.81
N ARG A 61 -9.13 -8.78 -4.03
CA ARG A 61 -9.83 -7.57 -4.49
C ARG A 61 -8.96 -6.33 -4.55
N TYR A 62 -7.97 -6.18 -3.67
CA TYR A 62 -7.27 -4.90 -3.50
C TYR A 62 -5.80 -4.95 -3.90
N VAL A 63 -5.36 -3.89 -4.58
CA VAL A 63 -3.96 -3.56 -4.79
C VAL A 63 -3.66 -2.29 -4.00
N PHE A 64 -2.65 -2.35 -3.14
CA PHE A 64 -2.12 -1.18 -2.47
C PHE A 64 -1.04 -0.55 -3.34
N VAL A 65 -1.05 0.77 -3.45
CA VAL A 65 -0.13 1.54 -4.31
C VAL A 65 0.50 2.66 -3.49
N GLY A 66 1.82 2.71 -3.40
CA GLY A 66 2.52 3.81 -2.73
C GLY A 66 2.72 4.99 -3.67
N GLU A 67 2.36 6.18 -3.24
CA GLU A 67 2.74 7.43 -3.90
C GLU A 67 4.04 7.96 -3.31
N GLU A 68 5.07 8.07 -4.15
CA GLU A 68 6.32 8.74 -3.81
C GLU A 68 6.26 10.20 -4.28
N GLY A 69 5.76 11.07 -3.40
CA GLY A 69 5.64 12.49 -3.66
C GLY A 69 6.94 13.28 -3.51
N PRO A 70 6.88 14.60 -3.78
CA PRO A 70 8.01 15.49 -3.57
C PRO A 70 8.57 15.43 -2.14
N GLY A 71 9.87 15.63 -2.02
CA GLY A 71 10.56 15.58 -0.73
C GLY A 71 11.99 16.07 -0.79
N SER A 72 12.67 16.02 0.35
CA SER A 72 14.11 16.18 0.50
C SER A 72 14.63 14.99 1.27
N VAL A 73 15.50 14.19 0.62
CA VAL A 73 16.05 12.96 1.19
C VAL A 73 16.65 13.22 2.57
N GLY A 74 16.25 12.42 3.57
CA GLY A 74 16.69 12.56 4.96
C GLY A 74 15.94 13.62 5.77
N ALA A 75 14.96 14.33 5.19
CA ALA A 75 14.27 15.43 5.88
C ALA A 75 12.74 15.37 5.72
N SER A 76 12.24 15.35 4.50
CA SER A 76 10.81 15.47 4.22
C SER A 76 10.38 14.66 3.00
N SER A 77 9.10 14.32 2.96
CA SER A 77 8.44 13.71 1.82
C SER A 77 6.92 13.97 1.91
N SER A 78 6.21 13.73 0.82
CA SER A 78 4.75 13.65 0.78
C SER A 78 4.31 12.40 0.03
N GLY A 79 3.05 12.00 0.17
CA GLY A 79 2.45 10.95 -0.63
C GLY A 79 1.72 9.90 0.21
N ASP A 80 0.69 9.32 -0.39
CA ASP A 80 -0.28 8.46 0.28
C ASP A 80 -0.09 6.98 -0.08
N VAL A 81 -0.72 6.10 0.71
CA VAL A 81 -0.97 4.73 0.28
C VAL A 81 -2.37 4.67 -0.32
N HIS A 82 -2.46 4.39 -1.61
CA HIS A 82 -3.72 4.27 -2.36
C HIS A 82 -4.24 2.83 -2.37
N VAL A 83 -5.55 2.67 -2.47
CA VAL A 83 -6.24 1.37 -2.54
C VAL A 83 -7.01 1.29 -3.85
N VAL A 84 -6.61 0.34 -4.69
CA VAL A 84 -7.25 0.06 -5.98
C VAL A 84 -8.01 -1.25 -5.89
N ASP A 85 -9.31 -1.18 -6.17
CA ASP A 85 -10.15 -2.35 -6.40
C ASP A 85 -9.85 -2.91 -7.80
N VAL A 86 -9.40 -4.17 -7.84
CA VAL A 86 -9.05 -4.94 -9.02
C VAL A 86 -9.91 -6.21 -9.15
N SER A 87 -11.05 -6.29 -8.46
CA SER A 87 -12.01 -7.39 -8.61
C SER A 87 -12.43 -7.64 -10.07
N ASN A 88 -12.38 -6.58 -10.89
CA ASN A 88 -12.39 -6.68 -12.35
C ASN A 88 -11.12 -6.05 -12.93
N PHE A 89 -10.19 -6.88 -13.43
CA PHE A 89 -8.93 -6.41 -14.01
C PHE A 89 -9.09 -5.51 -15.24
N THR A 90 -10.21 -5.57 -15.96
CA THR A 90 -10.44 -4.69 -17.12
C THR A 90 -10.98 -3.32 -16.74
N ALA A 91 -11.34 -3.11 -15.47
CA ALA A 91 -11.89 -1.87 -14.96
C ALA A 91 -11.40 -1.60 -13.52
N PRO A 92 -10.07 -1.53 -13.29
CA PRO A 92 -9.54 -1.23 -11.97
C PRO A 92 -9.97 0.17 -11.54
N ARG A 93 -10.30 0.34 -10.25
CA ARG A 93 -10.77 1.62 -9.71
C ARG A 93 -10.13 1.92 -8.38
N GLU A 94 -9.60 3.11 -8.23
CA GLU A 94 -9.16 3.60 -6.93
C GLU A 94 -10.36 3.92 -6.03
N VAL A 95 -10.40 3.35 -4.83
CA VAL A 95 -11.57 3.39 -3.94
C VAL A 95 -11.28 3.97 -2.57
N ALA A 96 -10.04 3.94 -2.12
CA ALA A 96 -9.64 4.47 -0.82
C ALA A 96 -8.17 4.89 -0.82
N PHE A 97 -7.75 5.59 0.24
CA PHE A 97 -6.37 5.96 0.47
C PHE A 97 -6.11 6.11 1.97
N PHE A 98 -4.86 6.00 2.39
CA PHE A 98 -4.38 6.36 3.71
C PHE A 98 -3.48 7.58 3.58
N HIS A 99 -3.91 8.72 4.13
CA HIS A 99 -3.17 9.97 4.10
C HIS A 99 -2.45 10.23 5.41
N LEU A 100 -1.20 10.67 5.31
CA LEU A 100 -0.43 11.18 6.42
C LEU A 100 0.11 12.58 6.10
N GLY A 101 -0.39 13.58 6.83
CA GLY A 101 0.03 14.96 6.65
C GLY A 101 1.54 15.12 6.87
N GLY A 102 2.22 15.66 5.86
CA GLY A 102 3.63 16.04 5.95
C GLY A 102 4.64 14.89 5.88
N ALA A 103 4.22 13.66 5.55
CA ALA A 103 5.12 12.54 5.30
C ALA A 103 4.74 11.81 4.01
N GLY A 104 5.69 11.07 3.43
CA GLY A 104 5.48 10.31 2.19
C GLY A 104 5.73 8.83 2.35
N SER A 105 4.84 8.01 1.79
CA SER A 105 5.01 6.57 1.73
C SER A 105 6.13 6.17 0.76
N HIS A 106 6.69 4.98 0.96
CA HIS A 106 7.64 4.39 0.02
C HIS A 106 7.36 2.90 -0.21
N ASN A 107 8.09 1.99 0.43
CA ASN A 107 7.82 0.55 0.34
C ASN A 107 6.98 0.04 1.53
N PHE A 108 6.14 -0.93 1.27
CA PHE A 108 5.36 -1.63 2.29
C PHE A 108 5.43 -3.15 2.14
N SER A 109 5.06 -3.83 3.23
CA SER A 109 4.78 -5.27 3.24
C SER A 109 3.44 -5.52 3.90
N VAL A 110 2.81 -6.65 3.56
CA VAL A 110 1.47 -6.99 4.06
C VAL A 110 1.51 -8.31 4.82
N ASP A 111 0.93 -8.32 6.01
CA ASP A 111 0.51 -9.54 6.70
C ASP A 111 -0.84 -9.98 6.15
N GLU A 112 -0.81 -10.89 5.19
CA GLU A 112 -2.01 -11.28 4.46
C GLU A 112 -2.99 -12.10 5.32
N ASN A 113 -2.47 -12.84 6.31
CA ASN A 113 -3.28 -13.66 7.20
C ASN A 113 -4.00 -12.82 8.26
N ARG A 114 -3.39 -11.71 8.68
CA ARG A 114 -3.99 -10.79 9.66
C ARG A 114 -4.64 -9.57 9.02
N GLY A 115 -4.47 -9.34 7.72
CA GLY A 115 -4.99 -8.16 7.04
C GLY A 115 -4.37 -6.87 7.60
N ILE A 116 -3.04 -6.84 7.74
CA ILE A 116 -2.32 -5.65 8.20
C ILE A 116 -1.30 -5.24 7.14
N LEU A 117 -1.40 -4.00 6.66
CA LEU A 117 -0.39 -3.38 5.81
C LEU A 117 0.60 -2.60 6.68
N TYR A 118 1.89 -2.89 6.57
CA TYR A 118 2.96 -2.12 7.19
C TYR A 118 3.57 -1.21 6.14
N ALA A 119 3.36 0.11 6.27
CA ALA A 119 3.89 1.13 5.38
C ALA A 119 5.10 1.83 5.97
N ALA A 120 6.21 1.85 5.24
CA ALA A 120 7.27 2.81 5.50
C ALA A 120 6.84 4.17 4.97
N TYR A 121 6.75 5.14 5.88
CA TYR A 121 6.67 6.55 5.57
C TYR A 121 8.04 7.15 5.89
N TYR A 122 8.69 7.75 4.90
CA TYR A 122 10.06 8.28 5.02
C TYR A 122 10.26 9.02 6.35
N ASN A 123 9.75 10.23 6.47
CA ASN A 123 9.81 11.02 7.70
C ASN A 123 8.62 10.80 8.64
N GLY A 124 7.88 9.71 8.45
CA GLY A 124 6.70 9.34 9.23
C GLY A 124 6.81 7.97 9.92
N GLY A 125 7.99 7.36 9.95
CA GLY A 125 8.19 6.06 10.59
C GLY A 125 7.46 4.92 9.89
N VAL A 126 7.07 3.90 10.65
CA VAL A 126 6.32 2.75 10.15
C VAL A 126 4.87 2.83 10.58
N ARG A 127 3.93 2.75 9.64
CA ARG A 127 2.49 2.73 9.92
C ARG A 127 1.91 1.35 9.71
N ALA A 128 1.29 0.79 10.74
CA ALA A 128 0.49 -0.42 10.62
C ALA A 128 -0.96 -0.03 10.37
N ILE A 129 -1.53 -0.50 9.27
CA ILE A 129 -2.86 -0.11 8.79
C ILE A 129 -3.71 -1.38 8.68
N ASP A 130 -4.89 -1.36 9.30
CA ASP A 130 -5.91 -2.40 9.13
C ASP A 130 -6.51 -2.32 7.73
N ILE A 131 -6.35 -3.41 6.98
CA ILE A 131 -6.82 -3.56 5.61
C ILE A 131 -7.88 -4.66 5.47
N THR A 132 -8.54 -5.01 6.58
CA THR A 132 -9.64 -5.99 6.60
C THR A 132 -10.97 -5.37 6.14
N GLY A 133 -11.88 -6.24 5.69
CA GLY A 133 -13.24 -5.85 5.28
C GLY A 133 -13.31 -5.04 3.98
N ASP A 134 -14.42 -4.33 3.79
CA ASP A 134 -14.66 -3.50 2.61
C ASP A 134 -14.05 -2.10 2.79
N LEU A 135 -12.88 -1.89 2.18
CA LEU A 135 -12.15 -0.62 2.22
C LEU A 135 -12.82 0.47 1.36
N SER A 136 -13.79 0.11 0.50
CA SER A 136 -14.49 1.06 -0.37
C SER A 136 -15.74 1.68 0.28
N SER A 137 -16.10 1.23 1.48
CA SER A 137 -17.26 1.67 2.22
C SER A 137 -16.86 2.40 3.50
N CYS A 138 -17.39 3.60 3.68
CA CYS A 138 -17.15 4.43 4.86
C CYS A 138 -18.25 5.48 5.01
N ASP A 139 -18.39 5.98 6.23
CA ASP A 139 -19.31 7.07 6.56
C ASP A 139 -18.98 8.35 5.78
N ALA A 140 -19.98 9.20 5.58
CA ALA A 140 -19.83 10.45 4.84
C ALA A 140 -18.72 11.36 5.40
N ALA A 141 -18.50 11.35 6.73
CA ALA A 141 -17.44 12.11 7.39
C ALA A 141 -16.02 11.64 7.01
N ASN A 142 -15.89 10.37 6.59
CA ASN A 142 -14.62 9.74 6.23
C ASN A 142 -14.37 9.73 4.72
N LYS A 143 -15.29 10.28 3.91
CA LYS A 143 -15.10 10.40 2.46
C LYS A 143 -14.32 11.67 2.13
N SER A 144 -13.41 11.54 1.17
CA SER A 144 -12.83 12.70 0.48
C SER A 144 -13.85 13.35 -0.45
N SER A 145 -13.54 14.56 -0.91
CA SER A 145 -14.38 15.31 -1.83
C SER A 145 -14.58 14.62 -3.20
N ASP A 146 -13.69 13.73 -3.59
CA ASP A 146 -13.78 12.90 -4.79
C ASP A 146 -14.45 11.53 -4.55
N GLY A 147 -14.95 11.28 -3.33
CA GLY A 147 -15.78 10.14 -2.98
C GLY A 147 -15.04 8.88 -2.52
N ARG A 148 -13.69 8.88 -2.51
CA ARG A 148 -12.87 7.79 -1.96
C ARG A 148 -12.92 7.78 -0.42
N CYS A 149 -12.68 6.62 0.18
CA CYS A 149 -12.60 6.50 1.63
C CYS A 149 -11.20 6.84 2.14
N ASP A 150 -11.13 7.67 3.17
CA ASP A 150 -9.90 8.03 3.88
C ASP A 150 -9.70 7.07 5.07
N LEU A 151 -8.79 6.11 4.92
CA LEU A 151 -8.51 5.08 5.91
C LEU A 151 -7.98 5.67 7.23
N ALA A 152 -7.30 6.81 7.19
CA ALA A 152 -6.84 7.49 8.40
C ALA A 152 -8.03 8.04 9.20
N LYS A 153 -8.99 8.68 8.53
CA LYS A 153 -10.24 9.15 9.17
C LYS A 153 -11.13 8.01 9.66
N MET A 154 -11.07 6.86 8.99
CA MET A 154 -11.74 5.63 9.44
C MET A 154 -11.09 5.00 10.68
N GLY A 155 -10.00 5.56 11.20
CA GLY A 155 -9.31 5.04 12.38
C GLY A 155 -8.59 3.70 12.13
N ARG A 156 -8.13 3.45 10.90
CA ARG A 156 -7.48 2.18 10.52
C ARG A 156 -6.01 2.10 10.90
N GLU A 157 -5.40 3.15 11.42
CA GLU A 157 -4.03 3.08 11.93
C GLU A 157 -3.99 2.31 13.26
N LEU A 158 -3.33 1.15 13.25
CA LEU A 158 -3.22 0.25 14.41
C LEU A 158 -2.03 0.61 15.30
N ALA A 159 -0.92 1.03 14.69
CA ALA A 159 0.31 1.34 15.41
C ALA A 159 1.23 2.24 14.58
N HIS A 160 2.04 3.02 15.30
CA HIS A 160 3.09 3.88 14.76
C HIS A 160 4.45 3.45 15.32
N GLY A 161 5.27 2.83 14.48
CA GLY A 161 6.64 2.47 14.80
C GLY A 161 7.61 3.61 14.53
N LEU A 162 8.60 3.77 15.42
CA LEU A 162 9.64 4.80 15.33
C LEU A 162 9.14 6.25 15.45
N GLY A 163 7.97 6.48 16.08
CA GLY A 163 7.45 7.82 16.33
C GLY A 163 8.19 8.61 17.42
N ASP A 164 8.83 7.90 18.36
CA ASP A 164 9.40 8.48 19.59
C ASP A 164 10.94 8.46 19.62
N VAL A 165 11.60 8.15 18.51
CA VAL A 165 13.07 7.93 18.44
C VAL A 165 13.83 9.10 17.80
N GLY A 166 13.16 10.23 17.58
CA GLY A 166 13.71 11.38 16.85
C GLY A 166 13.49 11.27 15.33
N PRO A 167 14.21 12.08 14.52
CA PRO A 167 14.04 12.07 13.07
C PRO A 167 14.41 10.72 12.45
N VAL A 168 13.56 10.25 11.54
CA VAL A 168 13.73 9.02 10.77
C VAL A 168 13.56 9.31 9.28
N TYR A 169 14.13 8.46 8.43
CA TYR A 169 13.86 8.47 6.99
C TYR A 169 13.72 7.01 6.48
N VAL A 170 12.58 6.38 6.80
CA VAL A 170 12.32 4.95 6.59
C VAL A 170 12.02 4.66 5.12
N TRP A 171 12.92 3.94 4.46
CA TRP A 171 12.82 3.57 3.04
C TRP A 171 11.94 2.35 2.78
N GLY A 172 11.87 1.44 3.74
CA GLY A 172 11.12 0.21 3.59
C GLY A 172 10.91 -0.54 4.89
N VAL A 173 9.88 -1.35 4.89
CA VAL A 173 9.50 -2.20 6.03
C VAL A 173 9.10 -3.58 5.53
N GLN A 174 9.63 -4.60 6.18
CA GLN A 174 9.41 -6.00 5.80
C GLN A 174 9.02 -6.84 7.00
N LEU A 175 7.87 -7.50 6.91
CA LEU A 175 7.51 -8.59 7.82
C LEU A 175 8.30 -9.86 7.46
N VAL A 176 9.00 -10.43 8.44
CA VAL A 176 9.76 -11.68 8.32
C VAL A 176 9.49 -12.55 9.54
N GLY A 177 8.70 -13.60 9.36
CA GLY A 177 8.24 -14.44 10.46
C GLY A 177 7.49 -13.62 11.51
N PRO A 178 7.82 -13.71 12.81
CA PRO A 178 7.15 -12.96 13.88
C PRO A 178 7.73 -11.55 14.09
N SER A 179 8.55 -11.03 13.17
CA SER A 179 9.28 -9.77 13.35
C SER A 179 9.11 -8.84 12.18
N LEU A 180 9.08 -7.54 12.46
CA LEU A 180 9.03 -6.48 11.47
C LEU A 180 10.39 -5.78 11.44
N TYR A 181 10.98 -5.62 10.26
CA TYR A 181 12.25 -4.93 10.08
C TYR A 181 12.05 -3.67 9.27
N ALA A 182 12.59 -2.54 9.74
CA ALA A 182 12.51 -1.27 9.05
C ALA A 182 13.91 -0.78 8.67
N SER A 183 14.08 -0.37 7.41
CA SER A 183 15.31 0.23 6.90
C SER A 183 15.20 1.74 6.97
N ASP A 184 15.87 2.35 7.93
CA ASP A 184 15.93 3.79 8.14
C ASP A 184 17.25 4.35 7.60
N MET A 185 17.17 5.26 6.64
CA MET A 185 18.36 5.85 6.03
C MET A 185 19.17 6.71 6.99
N LEU A 186 18.57 7.19 8.09
CA LEU A 186 19.27 8.02 9.07
C LEU A 186 19.91 7.19 10.18
N ASN A 187 19.27 6.08 10.57
CA ASN A 187 19.63 5.36 11.80
C ASN A 187 19.94 3.87 11.60
N GLY A 188 19.87 3.35 10.37
CA GLY A 188 20.16 1.96 10.06
C GLY A 188 18.94 1.03 10.12
N ILE A 189 19.13 -0.22 10.56
CA ILE A 189 18.06 -1.22 10.58
C ILE A 189 17.46 -1.31 11.97
N TRP A 190 16.13 -1.22 12.04
CA TRP A 190 15.35 -1.42 13.25
C TRP A 190 14.64 -2.76 13.22
N LYS A 191 14.55 -3.39 14.40
CA LYS A 191 13.63 -4.51 14.64
C LYS A 191 12.47 -4.02 15.48
N LEU A 192 11.26 -4.22 14.98
CA LEU A 192 10.00 -3.81 15.59
C LEU A 192 9.13 -5.05 15.87
N ALA A 193 8.21 -4.90 16.82
CA ALA A 193 7.12 -5.85 17.00
C ALA A 193 6.03 -5.60 15.95
N PRO A 194 5.51 -6.64 15.27
CA PRO A 194 4.33 -6.49 14.42
C PRO A 194 3.11 -6.05 15.23
N ALA A 195 2.31 -5.13 14.70
CA ALA A 195 1.04 -4.72 15.29
C ALA A 195 0.04 -5.90 15.35
N SER A 196 -0.97 -5.79 16.22
CA SER A 196 -2.11 -6.71 16.30
C SER A 196 -3.41 -5.97 15.99
N LEU A 197 -4.40 -6.68 15.46
CA LEU A 197 -5.76 -6.17 15.41
C LEU A 197 -6.32 -6.05 16.84
N PRO A 198 -7.26 -5.12 17.10
CA PRO A 198 -8.02 -5.10 18.33
C PRO A 198 -8.76 -6.43 18.53
N PRO A 199 -8.96 -6.89 19.78
CA PRO A 199 -9.87 -7.99 20.04
C PRO A 199 -11.30 -7.61 19.64
N ASP A 200 -12.05 -8.59 19.12
CA ASP A 200 -13.47 -8.47 18.75
C ASP A 200 -14.36 -8.06 19.96
#